data_AF-A0A2S9G288-F1
#
_entry.id   AF-A0A2S9G288-F1
#
_cell.length_a   1.000
_cell.length_b   1.000
_cell.length_c   1.000
_cell.angle_alpha   90.00
_cell.angle_beta   90.00
_cell.angle_gamma   90.00
#
_symmetry.space_group_name_H-M   'P 1'
#
loop_
_entity.id
_entity.type
_entity.pdbx_description
1 polymer ?
#
loop_
_entity_poly.entity_id
_entity_poly.type
_entity_poly.pdbx_seq_one_letter_code
_entity_poly.pdbx_strand_id
1 'polypeptide(L)' 'YGAEDGTLWLDMPALGMEPQDRFWVRDEITGEEYQWGQSNYVRLDPARAVAHVLNMPQIPADQRSTLLRRE' A
#
# COMPACT_ATOMS: atom_id res chain seq x y z
N TYR A 1 -20.10 11.93 -10.02
CA TYR A 1 -18.81 11.25 -9.85
C TYR A 1 -19.12 9.85 -9.36
N GLY A 2 -18.72 8.81 -10.11
CA GLY A 2 -18.99 7.41 -9.76
C GLY A 2 -17.81 6.79 -9.02
N ALA A 3 -17.98 5.56 -8.54
CA ALA A 3 -16.86 4.78 -8.00
C ALA A 3 -15.89 4.42 -9.13
N GLU A 4 -14.60 4.56 -8.86
CA GLU A 4 -13.52 4.17 -9.76
C GLU A 4 -12.75 3.01 -9.15
N ASP A 5 -12.49 1.97 -9.94
CA ASP A 5 -11.73 0.81 -9.52
C ASP A 5 -10.50 0.58 -10.40
N GLY A 6 -9.49 -0.04 -9.81
CA GLY A 6 -8.23 -0.33 -10.48
C GLY A 6 -7.40 -1.37 -9.74
N THR A 7 -6.37 -1.86 -10.41
CA THR A 7 -5.38 -2.76 -9.82
C THR A 7 -4.12 -1.98 -9.51
N LEU A 8 -3.78 -1.90 -8.23
CA LEU A 8 -2.55 -1.31 -7.75
C LEU A 8 -1.44 -2.37 -7.76
N TRP A 9 -0.37 -2.08 -8.50
CA TRP A 9 0.85 -2.88 -8.51
C TRP A 9 1.89 -2.20 -7.63
N LEU A 10 2.25 -2.85 -6.54
CA LEU A 10 3.23 -2.33 -5.59
C LEU A 10 4.63 -2.82 -5.96
N ASP A 11 5.58 -1.90 -5.89
CA ASP A 11 6.99 -2.23 -5.98
C ASP A 11 7.47 -2.77 -4.63
N MET A 12 7.34 -4.09 -4.47
CA MET A 12 7.76 -4.83 -3.28
C MET A 12 9.23 -4.60 -2.90
N PRO A 13 10.21 -4.55 -3.83
CA PRO A 13 11.60 -4.30 -3.43
C PRO A 13 11.82 -2.88 -2.89
N ALA A 14 11.11 -1.85 -3.39
CA ALA A 14 11.14 -0.51 -2.79
C ALA A 14 10.54 -0.47 -1.38
N LEU A 15 9.67 -1.43 -1.03
CA LEU A 15 9.14 -1.63 0.32
C LEU A 15 10.03 -2.53 1.18
N GLY A 16 11.08 -3.10 0.59
CA GLY A 16 11.96 -4.05 1.26
C GLY A 16 11.33 -5.41 1.53
N MET A 17 10.35 -5.80 0.71
CA MET A 17 9.57 -7.03 0.83
C MET A 17 9.75 -7.93 -0.40
N GLU A 18 9.50 -9.22 -0.23
CA GLU A 18 9.49 -10.16 -1.34
C GLU A 18 8.19 -10.05 -2.15
N PRO A 19 8.21 -10.29 -3.48
CA PRO A 19 7.02 -10.20 -4.35
C PRO A 19 5.83 -11.06 -3.90
N GLN A 20 6.13 -12.18 -3.24
CA GLN A 20 5.17 -13.16 -2.72
C GLN A 20 4.68 -12.86 -1.30
N ASP A 21 5.27 -11.86 -0.65
CA ASP A 21 4.94 -11.51 0.72
C ASP A 21 3.55 -10.85 0.79
N ARG A 22 2.84 -11.10 1.89
CA ARG A 22 1.54 -10.51 2.17
C ARG A 22 1.59 -9.79 3.50
N PHE A 23 1.17 -8.54 3.50
CA PHE A 23 1.20 -7.68 4.66
C PHE A 23 -0.16 -7.07 4.95
N TRP A 24 -0.37 -6.72 6.22
CA TRP A 24 -1.56 -6.03 6.65
C TRP A 24 -1.34 -4.53 6.52
N VAL A 25 -2.28 -3.87 5.85
CA VAL A 25 -2.37 -2.41 5.77
C VAL A 25 -3.63 -1.95 6.46
N ARG A 26 -3.54 -0.80 7.10
CA ARG A 26 -4.70 -0.16 7.73
C ARG A 26 -5.00 1.13 7.02
N ASP A 27 -6.24 1.29 6.57
CA ASP A 27 -6.71 2.56 6.06
C ASP A 27 -7.05 3.50 7.23
N GLU A 28 -6.43 4.67 7.28
CA GLU A 28 -6.63 5.64 8.36
C GLU A 28 -7.89 6.51 8.14
N ILE A 29 -8.48 6.49 6.93
CA ILE A 29 -9.70 7.26 6.61
C ILE A 29 -10.93 6.48 7.08
N THR A 30 -11.00 5.18 6.79
CA THR A 30 -12.13 4.31 7.13
C THR A 30 -11.87 3.45 8.37
N GLY A 31 -10.60 3.26 8.77
CA GLY A 31 -10.19 2.39 9.86
C GLY A 31 -10.15 0.91 9.50
N GLU A 32 -10.39 0.56 8.23
CA GLU A 32 -10.44 -0.82 7.75
C GLU A 32 -9.04 -1.40 7.57
N GLU A 33 -8.88 -2.69 7.90
CA GLU A 33 -7.63 -3.43 7.70
C GLU A 33 -7.77 -4.38 6.51
N TYR A 34 -6.79 -4.34 5.62
CA TYR A 34 -6.74 -5.17 4.42
C TYR A 34 -5.44 -5.96 4.37
N GLN A 35 -5.51 -7.19 3.85
CA GLN A 35 -4.33 -7.97 3.53
C GLN A 35 -3.94 -7.69 2.07
N TRP A 36 -2.78 -7.07 1.88
CA TRP A 36 -2.24 -6.70 0.57
C TRP A 36 -1.03 -7.56 0.19
N GLY A 37 -0.71 -7.60 -1.10
CA GLY A 37 0.50 -8.17 -1.66
C GLY A 37 1.01 -7.31 -2.82
N GLN A 38 1.63 -7.91 -3.83
CA GLN A 38 2.13 -7.17 -5.00
C GLN A 38 1.02 -6.57 -5.88
N SER A 39 -0.12 -7.26 -6.04
CA SER A 39 -1.23 -6.84 -6.90
C SER A 39 -2.51 -6.76 -6.07
N ASN A 40 -3.04 -5.56 -5.90
CA ASN A 40 -4.18 -5.29 -5.02
C ASN A 40 -5.31 -4.62 -5.80
N TYR A 41 -6.52 -5.13 -5.62
CA TYR A 41 -7.71 -4.47 -6.15
C TYR A 41 -8.11 -3.32 -5.23
N VAL A 42 -8.23 -2.11 -5.78
CA VAL A 42 -8.63 -0.91 -5.06
C VAL A 42 -9.86 -0.30 -5.73
N ARG A 43 -10.81 0.17 -4.92
CA ARG A 43 -12.02 0.85 -5.40
C ARG A 43 -12.28 2.07 -4.56
N LEU A 44 -12.21 3.24 -5.19
CA LEU A 44 -12.49 4.54 -4.57
C LEU A 44 -13.92 4.95 -4.89
N ASP A 45 -14.71 5.19 -3.86
CA ASP A 45 -16.06 5.72 -4.01
C ASP A 45 -16.10 7.16 -3.47
N PRO A 46 -16.27 8.18 -4.32
CA PRO A 46 -16.22 9.57 -3.89
C PRO A 46 -17.36 9.98 -2.95
N ALA A 47 -18.43 9.19 -2.84
CA ALA A 47 -19.50 9.42 -1.86
C ALA A 47 -19.16 8.86 -0.47
N ARG A 48 -18.18 7.96 -0.35
CA ARG A 48 -17.71 7.36 0.90
C ARG A 48 -16.31 7.82 1.31
N ALA A 49 -15.32 7.66 0.43
CA ALA A 49 -13.94 8.04 0.64
C ALA A 49 -13.27 8.34 -0.70
N VAL A 50 -12.85 9.60 -0.88
CA VAL A 50 -12.19 10.07 -2.12
C VAL A 50 -10.75 9.58 -2.27
N ALA A 51 -10.14 9.09 -1.18
CA ALA A 51 -8.78 8.57 -1.16
C ALA A 51 -8.63 7.51 -0.05
N HIS A 52 -7.71 6.56 -0.27
CA HIS A 52 -7.25 5.62 0.74
C HIS A 52 -5.88 6.05 1.25
N VAL A 53 -5.78 6.34 2.54
CA VAL A 53 -4.49 6.64 3.19
C VAL A 53 -4.14 5.43 4.02
N LEU A 54 -3.30 4.57 3.43
CA LEU A 54 -2.96 3.30 4.02
C LEU A 54 -1.65 3.42 4.79
N ASN A 55 -1.69 3.06 6.07
CA ASN A 55 -0.50 2.89 6.87
C ASN A 55 0.17 1.58 6.47
N MET A 56 1.38 1.69 5.91
CA MET A 56 2.18 0.55 5.49
C MET A 56 3.00 -0.02 6.65
N PRO A 57 3.31 -1.33 6.62
CA PRO A 57 4.27 -1.92 7.54
C PRO A 57 5.60 -1.18 7.52
N GLN A 58 6.22 -1.07 8.69
CA GLN A 58 7.49 -0.38 8.83
C GLN A 58 8.60 -1.12 8.09
N ILE A 59 9.21 -0.45 7.11
CA ILE A 59 10.42 -0.95 6.45
C ILE A 59 11.52 -1.10 7.51
N PRO A 60 12.26 -2.22 7.60
CA PRO A 60 13.36 -2.38 8.55
C PRO A 60 14.47 -1.34 8.31
N ALA A 61 15.12 -0.90 9.41
CA ALA A 61 16.05 0.24 9.37
C ALA A 61 17.23 0.05 8.40
N ASP A 62 17.74 -1.17 8.28
CA ASP A 62 18.84 -1.54 7.36
C ASP A 62 18.45 -1.32 5.88
N GLN A 63 17.22 -1.68 5.53
CA GLN A 63 16.68 -1.47 4.19
C GLN A 63 16.37 0.00 3.92
N ARG A 64 15.92 0.77 4.92
CA ARG A 64 15.70 2.22 4.77
C ARG A 64 16.98 2.95 4.37
N SER A 65 18.12 2.60 4.96
CA SER A 65 19.41 3.22 4.59
C SER A 65 19.81 2.91 3.15
N THR A 66 19.49 1.70 2.67
CA THR A 66 19.75 1.29 1.29
C THR A 66 18.84 2.04 0.31
N LEU A 67 17.55 2.17 0.62
CA LEU A 67 16.57 2.88 -0.21
C LEU A 67 16.76 4.40 -0.23
N LEU A 68 17.30 4.99 0.85
CA LEU A 68 17.62 6.42 0.92
C LEU A 68 18.85 6.78 0.08
N ARG A 69 19.64 5.78 -0.34
CA ARG A 69 20.86 6.01 -1.11
C ARG A 69 20.49 6.62 -2.46
N ARG A 70 20.91 7.87 -2.66
CA ARG A 70 20.88 8.55 -3.96
C ARG A 70 22.14 8.15 -4.71
N GLU A 71 21.97 7.30 -5.72
CA GLU A 71 22.97 7.07 -6.78
C GLU A 71 22.69 7.99 -7.96
#